data_AF-A0A519UW59-F1
#
_entry.id   AF-A0A519UW59-F1
#
_cell.length_a   1.000
_cell.length_b   1.000
_cell.length_c   1.000
_cell.angle_alpha   90.00
_cell.angle_beta   90.00
_cell.angle_gamma   90.00
#
_symmetry.space_group_name_H-M   'P 1'
#
loop_
_entity.id
_entity.type
_entity.pdbx_description
1 polymer ?
#
loop_
_entity_poly.entity_id
_entity_poly.type
_entity_poly.pdbx_seq_one_letter_code
_entity_poly.pdbx_strand_id
1 'polypeptide(L)'
;ISYDSQQYPAFAAELGSGIMSTYVRRPTVPAESMDALINRCLGSAANGLGYYMYHGGSTPKGDFFFSDEAYGYPKISYDFQAPIGEYGQVRPAFHRLKLIHFFLKDFGDVLAPMVVTLPQENDKLKPENLETLRYSVRSDGKSGFLFVNNFQDDAKLTDKLGVTVNVKTKTENISFPINIKSGENAIYPFNLDLNSVNLKYATAQLLTKVGSVEKSAYVFFSNDGEKPVFVFAKSAGLKINNISACTISQSVNEWRVSPNEATAEFSIVKNGSKTSVLVVNKETALKSYLINTNNQKAIYFSEALILQDKDELKFLSLAKPNFGFSVYPKSSILPLADVKLTQGNRTSPLANYNISLPEIIPELVQNLTGEDKVQVKLPVLAKGLNDVFLKIDYLGDVGLAYLDNNLVAD
;
A
#
# COMPACT_ATOMS: atom_id res chain seq x y z
N ILE A 1 10.14 -7.78 32.45
CA ILE A 1 9.12 -6.75 32.14
C ILE A 1 8.24 -6.59 33.38
N SER A 2 8.11 -5.39 33.93
CA SER A 2 7.49 -5.11 35.25
C SER A 2 6.10 -4.45 35.18
N TYR A 3 5.34 -4.70 34.11
CA TYR A 3 3.97 -4.21 33.94
C TYR A 3 3.09 -5.32 33.37
N ASP A 4 1.78 -5.23 33.62
CA ASP A 4 0.78 -6.12 33.01
C ASP A 4 0.55 -5.72 31.55
N SER A 5 1.09 -6.52 30.63
CA SER A 5 0.99 -6.26 29.20
C SER A 5 -0.44 -6.27 28.67
N GLN A 6 -1.40 -6.86 29.40
CA GLN A 6 -2.81 -6.86 28.98
C GLN A 6 -3.51 -5.50 29.20
N GLN A 7 -2.91 -4.61 29.99
CA GLN A 7 -3.48 -3.29 30.31
C GLN A 7 -3.10 -2.20 29.30
N TYR A 8 -2.22 -2.49 28.35
CA TYR A 8 -1.69 -1.50 27.40
C TYR A 8 -1.77 -2.01 25.97
N PRO A 9 -2.06 -1.15 24.98
CA PRO A 9 -1.97 -1.54 23.59
C PRO A 9 -0.52 -1.89 23.22
N ALA A 10 -0.34 -2.97 22.44
CA ALA A 10 0.96 -3.29 21.88
C ALA A 10 1.30 -2.29 20.78
N PHE A 11 2.37 -1.51 20.98
CA PHE A 11 2.85 -0.52 20.03
C PHE A 11 4.25 -0.90 19.57
N ALA A 12 4.41 -1.15 18.27
CA ALA A 12 5.73 -1.37 17.69
C ALA A 12 6.32 -0.02 17.30
N ALA A 13 7.11 0.59 18.19
CA ALA A 13 7.55 1.99 18.05
C ALA A 13 8.49 2.23 16.87
N GLU A 14 9.38 1.28 16.59
CA GLU A 14 10.41 1.38 15.56
C GLU A 14 10.41 0.10 14.75
N LEU A 15 9.49 0.01 13.79
CA LEU A 15 9.55 -1.02 12.76
C LEU A 15 10.51 -0.55 11.68
N GLY A 16 11.55 -1.34 11.44
CA GLY A 16 12.55 -1.07 10.41
C GLY A 16 11.89 -1.00 9.04
N SER A 17 11.78 0.21 8.48
CA SER A 17 11.26 0.44 7.13
C SER A 17 12.35 0.65 6.08
N GLY A 18 13.58 0.28 6.43
CA GLY A 18 14.76 0.37 5.60
C GLY A 18 15.99 0.03 6.45
N ILE A 19 17.16 0.27 5.90
CA ILE A 19 18.42 0.18 6.63
C ILE A 19 19.46 1.11 6.00
N MET A 20 20.27 1.74 6.86
CA MET A 20 21.41 2.51 6.40
C MET A 20 22.52 1.60 5.86
N SER A 21 23.07 1.96 4.71
CA SER A 21 24.28 1.33 4.18
C SER A 21 25.51 1.89 4.88
N THR A 22 26.47 1.02 5.17
CA THR A 22 27.80 1.40 5.66
C THR A 22 28.84 0.97 4.65
N TYR A 23 30.07 1.46 4.78
CA TYR A 23 31.15 1.07 3.88
C TYR A 23 31.29 -0.47 3.76
N VAL A 24 31.24 -1.17 4.89
CA VAL A 24 31.46 -2.63 5.00
C VAL A 24 30.19 -3.48 4.84
N ARG A 25 28.99 -2.90 4.96
CA ARG A 25 27.71 -3.61 4.86
C ARG A 25 26.73 -2.80 4.03
N ARG A 26 26.40 -3.31 2.84
CA ARG A 26 25.53 -2.66 1.85
C ARG A 26 24.35 -3.57 1.49
N PRO A 27 23.47 -3.91 2.46
CA PRO A 27 22.31 -4.75 2.17
C PRO A 27 21.32 -4.00 1.28
N THR A 28 20.56 -4.75 0.49
CA THR A 28 19.42 -4.21 -0.25
C THR A 28 18.15 -4.68 0.43
N VAL A 29 17.25 -3.75 0.73
CA VAL A 29 15.99 -4.11 1.40
C VAL A 29 14.88 -4.34 0.37
N PRO A 30 14.33 -5.56 0.26
CA PRO A 30 13.23 -5.83 -0.67
C PRO A 30 11.95 -5.12 -0.20
N ALA A 31 11.21 -4.52 -1.13
CA ALA A 31 10.00 -3.77 -0.80
C ALA A 31 8.90 -4.66 -0.19
N GLU A 32 8.87 -5.92 -0.57
CA GLU A 32 7.97 -6.97 -0.09
C GLU A 32 8.17 -7.26 1.41
N SER A 33 9.37 -7.03 1.95
CA SER A 33 9.61 -7.20 3.39
C SER A 33 8.80 -6.22 4.24
N MET A 34 8.48 -5.05 3.68
CA MET A 34 7.88 -3.94 4.41
C MET A 34 6.44 -4.25 4.78
N ASP A 35 5.59 -4.48 3.78
CA ASP A 35 4.19 -4.81 4.06
C ASP A 35 4.05 -6.19 4.70
N ALA A 36 4.95 -7.14 4.43
CA ALA A 36 5.00 -8.42 5.14
C ALA A 36 5.29 -8.25 6.64
N LEU A 37 6.28 -7.42 7.02
CA LEU A 37 6.59 -7.11 8.42
C LEU A 37 5.40 -6.45 9.11
N ILE A 38 4.79 -5.44 8.48
CA ILE A 38 3.64 -4.75 9.04
C ILE A 38 2.44 -5.68 9.18
N ASN A 39 2.14 -6.49 8.16
CA ASN A 39 1.08 -7.49 8.19
C ASN A 39 1.29 -8.49 9.34
N ARG A 40 2.53 -8.98 9.52
CA ARG A 40 2.90 -9.87 10.63
C ARG A 40 2.72 -9.18 11.98
N CYS A 41 3.15 -7.93 12.15
CA CYS A 41 2.98 -7.18 13.39
C CYS A 41 1.49 -6.98 13.74
N LEU A 42 0.69 -6.53 12.78
CA LEU A 42 -0.76 -6.37 12.96
C LEU A 42 -1.45 -7.68 13.29
N GLY A 43 -1.12 -8.75 12.56
CA GLY A 43 -1.62 -10.11 12.79
C GLY A 43 -1.14 -10.71 14.11
N SER A 44 -0.10 -10.16 14.72
CA SER A 44 0.42 -10.50 16.06
C SER A 44 -0.15 -9.58 17.16
N ALA A 45 -1.29 -8.92 16.91
CA ALA A 45 -2.00 -8.03 17.84
C ALA A 45 -1.34 -6.66 18.11
N ALA A 46 -0.43 -6.17 17.26
CA ALA A 46 -0.03 -4.77 17.32
C ALA A 46 -1.25 -3.86 17.08
N ASN A 47 -1.42 -2.85 17.95
CA ASN A 47 -2.46 -1.82 17.86
C ASN A 47 -1.88 -0.46 17.45
N GLY A 48 -0.55 -0.35 17.37
CA GLY A 48 0.12 0.81 16.84
C GLY A 48 1.38 0.42 16.06
N LEU A 49 1.66 1.22 15.03
CA LEU A 49 2.78 1.05 14.13
C LEU A 49 3.57 2.36 14.11
N GLY A 50 4.83 2.29 14.49
CA GLY A 50 5.83 3.33 14.28
C GLY A 50 6.91 2.82 13.35
N TYR A 51 7.51 3.74 12.60
CA TYR A 51 8.47 3.45 11.54
C TYR A 51 9.77 4.17 11.81
N TYR A 52 10.87 3.45 11.68
CA TYR A 52 12.20 4.02 11.69
C TYR A 52 12.98 3.46 10.50
N MET A 53 13.25 4.21 9.43
CA MET A 53 12.75 5.54 9.06
C MET A 53 11.70 5.43 7.95
N TYR A 54 10.64 6.25 7.99
CA TYR A 54 9.67 6.31 6.88
C TYR A 54 10.12 7.25 5.76
N HIS A 55 10.87 8.29 6.14
CA HIS A 55 11.60 9.18 5.26
C HIS A 55 12.99 9.39 5.84
N GLY A 56 14.03 9.10 5.07
CA GLY A 56 15.41 9.22 5.53
C GLY A 56 15.88 10.66 5.65
N GLY A 57 15.91 11.37 4.52
CA GLY A 57 16.39 12.76 4.42
C GLY A 57 17.93 12.84 4.40
N SER A 58 18.44 14.02 4.77
CA SER A 58 19.87 14.31 4.87
C SER A 58 20.22 14.80 6.28
N THR A 59 21.38 14.40 6.78
CA THR A 59 21.93 14.86 8.05
C THR A 59 22.26 16.35 7.94
N PRO A 60 21.67 17.23 8.78
CA PRO A 60 21.91 18.66 8.70
C PRO A 60 23.33 19.00 9.16
N LYS A 61 23.93 19.97 8.48
CA LYS A 61 25.20 20.58 8.88
C LYS A 61 24.92 21.72 9.87
N GLY A 62 25.32 21.55 11.12
CA GLY A 62 25.33 22.59 12.15
C GLY A 62 26.75 22.88 12.66
N ASP A 63 26.85 23.55 13.81
CA ASP A 63 28.13 23.77 14.51
C ASP A 63 28.80 22.45 14.95
N PHE A 64 28.01 21.37 15.01
CA PHE A 64 28.44 19.99 15.20
C PHE A 64 27.83 19.10 14.11
N PHE A 65 28.53 18.02 13.74
CA PHE A 65 27.97 16.99 12.86
C PHE A 65 27.10 16.03 13.68
N PHE A 66 25.87 15.81 13.23
CA PHE A 66 24.95 14.83 13.81
C PHE A 66 25.06 13.45 13.16
N SER A 67 26.09 13.22 12.32
CA SER A 67 26.33 11.92 11.69
C SER A 67 27.08 11.01 12.65
N ASP A 68 26.67 9.73 12.66
CA ASP A 68 27.29 8.69 13.48
C ASP A 68 28.52 8.11 12.78
N GLU A 69 29.53 8.95 12.55
CA GLU A 69 30.75 8.60 11.81
C GLU A 69 31.48 7.39 12.43
N ALA A 70 31.33 7.18 13.74
CA ALA A 70 31.91 6.03 14.45
C ALA A 70 31.38 4.67 13.93
N TYR A 71 30.18 4.64 13.36
CA TYR A 71 29.59 3.44 12.77
C TYR A 71 29.76 3.37 11.24
N GLY A 72 30.48 4.33 10.63
CA GLY A 72 30.77 4.35 9.21
C GLY A 72 29.57 4.69 8.33
N TYR A 73 28.67 5.55 8.83
CA TYR A 73 27.54 6.09 8.08
C TYR A 73 28.00 7.22 7.15
N PRO A 74 27.25 7.52 6.07
CA PRO A 74 27.48 8.73 5.29
C PRO A 74 27.40 9.98 6.17
N LYS A 75 28.14 11.03 5.81
CA LYS A 75 28.15 12.29 6.53
C LYS A 75 26.88 13.08 6.27
N ILE A 76 26.41 13.11 5.02
CA ILE A 76 25.21 13.84 4.59
C ILE A 76 24.05 12.87 4.38
N SER A 77 24.18 11.85 3.53
CA SER A 77 23.02 11.04 3.17
C SER A 77 22.46 10.29 4.37
N TYR A 78 21.16 10.47 4.62
CA TYR A 78 20.41 9.69 5.59
C TYR A 78 19.25 8.93 4.93
N ASP A 79 19.39 8.57 3.64
CA ASP A 79 18.33 7.98 2.82
C ASP A 79 17.68 6.72 3.43
N PHE A 80 18.47 5.91 4.13
CA PHE A 80 18.05 4.74 4.91
C PHE A 80 17.37 3.64 4.08
N GLN A 81 17.36 3.71 2.74
CA GLN A 81 16.50 2.89 1.90
C GLN A 81 15.00 2.99 2.30
N ALA A 82 14.62 4.09 2.95
CA ALA A 82 13.27 4.32 3.47
C ALA A 82 12.21 4.36 2.35
N PRO A 83 10.91 4.15 2.65
CA PRO A 83 9.82 4.22 1.68
C PRO A 83 9.78 5.54 0.91
N ILE A 84 10.16 6.64 1.56
CA ILE A 84 10.41 7.94 0.95
C ILE A 84 11.91 8.22 1.07
N GLY A 85 12.62 8.23 -0.05
CA GLY A 85 14.05 8.45 -0.06
C GLY A 85 14.45 9.89 0.27
N GLU A 86 15.76 10.13 0.35
CA GLU A 86 16.38 11.38 0.81
C GLU A 86 15.77 12.66 0.22
N TYR A 87 15.47 12.69 -1.08
CA TYR A 87 14.96 13.86 -1.78
C TYR A 87 13.45 13.79 -2.05
N GLY A 88 12.71 12.98 -1.29
CA GLY A 88 11.25 12.85 -1.43
C GLY A 88 10.79 11.85 -2.49
N GLN A 89 11.71 11.13 -3.15
CA GLN A 89 11.36 10.08 -4.10
C GLN A 89 10.63 8.93 -3.40
N VAL A 90 9.45 8.56 -3.90
CA VAL A 90 8.72 7.39 -3.38
C VAL A 90 9.26 6.10 -3.98
N ARG A 91 9.36 5.06 -3.15
CA ARG A 91 9.83 3.72 -3.53
C ARG A 91 8.68 2.71 -3.53
N PRO A 92 8.86 1.51 -4.12
CA PRO A 92 7.82 0.47 -4.10
C PRO A 92 7.27 0.16 -2.70
N ALA A 93 8.11 0.22 -1.66
CA ALA A 93 7.70 0.07 -0.26
C ALA A 93 6.59 1.04 0.16
N PHE A 94 6.66 2.32 -0.24
CA PHE A 94 5.62 3.32 0.04
C PHE A 94 4.26 2.89 -0.54
N HIS A 95 4.28 2.42 -1.79
CA HIS A 95 3.07 1.99 -2.49
C HIS A 95 2.43 0.75 -1.85
N ARG A 96 3.23 -0.15 -1.28
CA ARG A 96 2.76 -1.34 -0.55
C ARG A 96 2.20 -0.97 0.82
N LEU A 97 2.93 -0.16 1.59
CA LEU A 97 2.56 0.23 2.96
C LEU A 97 1.28 1.07 3.01
N LYS A 98 1.08 1.99 2.08
CA LYS A 98 -0.13 2.85 2.08
C LYS A 98 -1.43 2.04 2.00
N LEU A 99 -1.43 0.85 1.40
CA LEU A 99 -2.62 -0.01 1.33
C LEU A 99 -3.05 -0.45 2.73
N ILE A 100 -2.09 -0.83 3.58
CA ILE A 100 -2.35 -1.18 4.98
C ILE A 100 -2.79 0.08 5.74
N HIS A 101 -2.16 1.24 5.51
CA HIS A 101 -2.55 2.48 6.18
C HIS A 101 -3.97 2.91 5.85
N PHE A 102 -4.42 2.75 4.60
CA PHE A 102 -5.80 3.05 4.20
C PHE A 102 -6.79 2.15 4.93
N PHE A 103 -6.48 0.86 5.04
CA PHE A 103 -7.29 -0.09 5.79
C PHE A 103 -7.36 0.29 7.27
N LEU A 104 -6.22 0.53 7.91
CA LEU A 104 -6.17 0.91 9.33
C LEU A 104 -6.85 2.24 9.62
N LYS A 105 -6.79 3.20 8.70
CA LYS A 105 -7.44 4.50 8.88
C LYS A 105 -8.97 4.40 8.94
N ASP A 106 -9.56 3.47 8.18
CA ASP A 106 -11.02 3.31 8.12
C ASP A 106 -11.57 2.19 9.00
N PHE A 107 -10.75 1.20 9.36
CA PHE A 107 -11.18 -0.02 10.04
C PHE A 107 -10.30 -0.39 11.24
N GLY A 108 -9.42 0.52 11.68
CA GLY A 108 -8.56 0.31 12.84
C GLY A 108 -9.34 0.21 14.15
N ASP A 109 -10.47 0.89 14.26
CA ASP A 109 -11.42 0.80 15.39
C ASP A 109 -12.11 -0.57 15.45
N VAL A 110 -12.37 -1.19 14.30
CA VAL A 110 -12.88 -2.56 14.19
C VAL A 110 -11.78 -3.57 14.55
N LEU A 111 -10.55 -3.37 14.07
CA LEU A 111 -9.44 -4.30 14.27
C LEU A 111 -8.86 -4.27 15.69
N ALA A 112 -8.66 -3.08 16.26
CA ALA A 112 -7.95 -2.89 17.54
C ALA A 112 -8.46 -3.75 18.71
N PRO A 113 -9.79 -3.93 18.94
CA PRO A 113 -10.29 -4.76 20.04
C PRO A 113 -10.17 -6.26 19.78
N MET A 114 -9.82 -6.69 18.57
CA MET A 114 -9.79 -8.10 18.20
C MET A 114 -8.55 -8.82 18.74
N VAL A 115 -8.75 -9.99 19.35
CA VAL A 115 -7.69 -10.82 19.93
C VAL A 115 -7.04 -11.71 18.87
N VAL A 116 -5.75 -12.01 19.03
CA VAL A 116 -5.01 -12.89 18.13
C VAL A 116 -5.28 -14.36 18.46
N THR A 117 -5.36 -15.19 17.43
CA THR A 117 -5.37 -16.66 17.51
C THR A 117 -4.38 -17.19 16.47
N LEU A 118 -3.50 -18.09 16.90
CA LEU A 118 -2.51 -18.74 16.04
C LEU A 118 -2.97 -20.17 15.68
N PRO A 119 -2.49 -20.74 14.57
CA PRO A 119 -2.71 -22.15 14.26
C PRO A 119 -2.20 -23.06 15.39
N GLN A 120 -2.89 -24.17 15.64
CA GLN A 120 -2.53 -25.10 16.74
C GLN A 120 -1.08 -25.61 16.65
N GLU A 121 -0.57 -25.80 15.42
CA GLU A 121 0.77 -26.34 15.16
C GLU A 121 1.83 -25.23 14.95
N ASN A 122 1.51 -23.98 15.27
CA ASN A 122 2.39 -22.84 15.02
C ASN A 122 3.71 -22.93 15.83
N ASP A 123 3.67 -23.53 17.02
CA ASP A 123 4.83 -23.75 17.89
C ASP A 123 5.85 -24.74 17.30
N LYS A 124 5.43 -25.61 16.37
CA LYS A 124 6.28 -26.60 15.68
C LYS A 124 6.90 -26.06 14.40
N LEU A 125 6.44 -24.89 13.91
CA LEU A 125 6.96 -24.28 12.69
C LEU A 125 8.34 -23.68 12.95
N LYS A 126 9.34 -24.19 12.22
CA LYS A 126 10.70 -23.65 12.23
C LYS A 126 10.93 -22.67 11.07
N PRO A 127 11.87 -21.71 11.20
CA PRO A 127 12.18 -20.75 10.14
C PRO A 127 12.55 -21.38 8.79
N GLU A 128 13.15 -22.58 8.79
CA GLU A 128 13.57 -23.30 7.59
C GLU A 128 12.40 -23.96 6.85
N ASN A 129 11.21 -24.05 7.47
CA ASN A 129 10.01 -24.53 6.77
C ASN A 129 9.48 -23.43 5.85
N LEU A 130 9.79 -23.56 4.56
CA LEU A 130 9.32 -22.66 3.51
C LEU A 130 8.03 -23.15 2.82
N GLU A 131 7.55 -24.34 3.17
CA GLU A 131 6.40 -24.99 2.52
C GLU A 131 5.06 -24.61 3.16
N THR A 132 5.01 -24.59 4.49
CA THR A 132 3.78 -24.31 5.23
C THR A 132 3.43 -22.83 5.19
N LEU A 133 2.19 -22.52 4.80
CA LEU A 133 1.64 -21.16 4.83
C LEU A 133 1.61 -20.63 6.28
N ARG A 134 2.14 -19.43 6.50
CA ARG A 134 2.08 -18.73 7.79
C ARG A 134 0.86 -17.82 7.81
N TYR A 135 0.05 -17.92 8.87
CA TYR A 135 -1.15 -17.12 9.03
C TYR A 135 -1.53 -16.96 10.51
N SER A 136 -2.33 -15.94 10.80
CA SER A 136 -2.98 -15.73 12.09
C SER A 136 -4.37 -15.16 11.90
N VAL A 137 -5.19 -15.20 12.96
CA VAL A 137 -6.52 -14.58 12.98
C VAL A 137 -6.55 -13.51 14.05
N ARG A 138 -7.12 -12.34 13.73
CA ARG A 138 -7.64 -11.43 14.75
C ARG A 138 -9.16 -11.43 14.72
N SER A 139 -9.80 -11.68 15.86
CA SER A 139 -11.26 -11.79 15.95
C SER A 139 -11.82 -11.30 17.29
N ASP A 140 -13.10 -10.91 17.28
CA ASP A 140 -13.95 -10.77 18.49
C ASP A 140 -14.67 -12.09 18.88
N GLY A 141 -14.37 -13.18 18.16
CA GLY A 141 -14.99 -14.50 18.25
C GLY A 141 -16.18 -14.71 17.31
N LYS A 142 -16.66 -13.68 16.61
CA LYS A 142 -17.75 -13.71 15.61
C LYS A 142 -17.29 -13.23 14.24
N SER A 143 -16.60 -12.10 14.19
CA SER A 143 -16.07 -11.41 13.01
C SER A 143 -14.57 -11.19 13.15
N GLY A 144 -13.89 -10.92 12.04
CA GLY A 144 -12.46 -10.65 12.10
C GLY A 144 -11.75 -10.66 10.77
N PHE A 145 -10.43 -10.82 10.87
CA PHE A 145 -9.50 -10.80 9.75
C PHE A 145 -8.52 -11.96 9.85
N LEU A 146 -8.36 -12.68 8.75
CA LEU A 146 -7.32 -13.68 8.52
C LEU A 146 -6.10 -13.00 7.89
N PHE A 147 -4.99 -12.97 8.62
CA PHE A 147 -3.71 -12.45 8.18
C PHE A 147 -2.91 -13.59 7.56
N VAL A 148 -2.53 -13.46 6.30
CA VAL A 148 -1.75 -14.44 5.55
C VAL A 148 -0.42 -13.83 5.14
N ASN A 149 0.67 -14.59 5.26
CA ASN A 149 2.00 -14.12 4.90
C ASN A 149 2.79 -15.21 4.16
N ASN A 150 3.21 -14.91 2.93
CA ASN A 150 4.06 -15.76 2.10
C ASN A 150 5.34 -15.02 1.68
N PHE A 151 5.95 -14.31 2.64
CA PHE A 151 7.25 -13.67 2.51
C PHE A 151 8.13 -14.06 3.70
N GLN A 152 9.42 -14.29 3.45
CA GLN A 152 10.45 -14.39 4.48
C GLN A 152 11.73 -13.82 3.89
N ASP A 153 12.38 -12.94 4.64
CA ASP A 153 13.64 -12.33 4.20
C ASP A 153 14.76 -13.39 4.11
N ASP A 154 15.71 -13.18 3.21
CA ASP A 154 16.80 -14.12 2.89
C ASP A 154 16.37 -15.56 2.54
N ALA A 155 15.10 -15.76 2.16
CA ALA A 155 14.56 -17.06 1.77
C ALA A 155 13.75 -16.99 0.47
N LYS A 156 13.86 -18.03 -0.36
CA LYS A 156 13.10 -18.13 -1.61
C LYS A 156 11.87 -19.01 -1.43
N LEU A 157 10.73 -18.39 -1.19
CA LEU A 157 9.45 -19.09 -1.03
C LEU A 157 8.85 -19.45 -2.40
N THR A 158 7.96 -20.45 -2.39
CA THR A 158 7.11 -20.84 -3.53
C THR A 158 5.71 -20.26 -3.39
N ASP A 159 4.99 -20.16 -4.51
CA ASP A 159 3.57 -19.84 -4.51
C ASP A 159 2.80 -20.89 -3.69
N LYS A 160 1.83 -20.45 -2.89
CA LYS A 160 0.93 -21.32 -2.14
C LYS A 160 -0.40 -21.38 -2.85
N LEU A 161 -0.67 -22.49 -3.54
CA LEU A 161 -1.84 -22.67 -4.37
C LEU A 161 -2.78 -23.73 -3.78
N GLY A 162 -4.09 -23.47 -3.82
CA GLY A 162 -5.11 -24.41 -3.35
C GLY A 162 -5.09 -24.70 -1.85
N VAL A 163 -4.45 -23.86 -1.04
CA VAL A 163 -4.42 -24.02 0.42
C VAL A 163 -5.79 -23.66 0.98
N THR A 164 -6.34 -24.48 1.86
CA THR A 164 -7.58 -24.14 2.57
C THR A 164 -7.28 -23.80 4.02
N VAL A 165 -7.63 -22.59 4.44
CA VAL A 165 -7.57 -22.18 5.85
C VAL A 165 -8.97 -22.24 6.44
N ASN A 166 -9.15 -23.04 7.48
CA ASN A 166 -10.42 -23.16 8.18
C ASN A 166 -10.41 -22.29 9.44
N VAL A 167 -11.29 -21.29 9.48
CA VAL A 167 -11.49 -20.41 10.64
C VAL A 167 -12.78 -20.83 11.33
N LYS A 168 -12.66 -21.31 12.56
CA LYS A 168 -13.81 -21.65 13.40
C LYS A 168 -14.17 -20.45 14.27
N THR A 169 -15.36 -19.91 14.09
CA THR A 169 -15.93 -18.87 14.94
C THR A 169 -16.90 -19.49 15.95
N LYS A 170 -17.50 -18.67 16.82
CA LYS A 170 -18.57 -19.12 17.72
C LYS A 170 -19.84 -19.58 16.96
N THR A 171 -20.03 -19.10 15.73
CA THR A 171 -21.28 -19.27 14.99
C THR A 171 -21.15 -20.20 13.78
N GLU A 172 -19.95 -20.35 13.20
CA GLU A 172 -19.75 -21.14 12.00
C GLU A 172 -18.28 -21.53 11.74
N ASN A 173 -18.08 -22.41 10.76
CA ASN A 173 -16.77 -22.69 10.19
C ASN A 173 -16.67 -22.03 8.81
N ILE A 174 -15.62 -21.25 8.58
CA ILE A 174 -15.36 -20.53 7.34
C ILE A 174 -14.14 -21.15 6.68
N SER A 175 -14.27 -21.59 5.44
CA SER A 175 -13.17 -22.20 4.68
C SER A 175 -12.70 -21.23 3.60
N PHE A 176 -11.53 -20.65 3.81
CA PHE A 176 -10.90 -19.73 2.86
C PHE A 176 -10.08 -20.51 1.82
N PRO A 177 -10.39 -20.39 0.52
CA PRO A 177 -9.51 -20.87 -0.54
C PRO A 177 -8.38 -19.85 -0.77
N ILE A 178 -7.18 -20.18 -0.31
CA ILE A 178 -6.00 -19.32 -0.43
C ILE A 178 -5.17 -19.75 -1.64
N ASN A 179 -4.94 -18.78 -2.51
CA ASN A 179 -3.87 -18.81 -3.50
C ASN A 179 -3.07 -17.54 -3.25
N ILE A 180 -1.77 -17.62 -2.95
CA ILE A 180 -0.96 -16.44 -2.70
C ILE A 180 0.45 -16.65 -3.26
N LYS A 181 0.94 -15.65 -3.99
CA LYS A 181 2.26 -15.70 -4.62
C LYS A 181 3.37 -15.60 -3.59
N SER A 182 4.55 -16.10 -3.94
CA SER A 182 5.78 -15.81 -3.20
C SER A 182 6.01 -14.29 -3.12
N GLY A 183 6.36 -13.81 -1.93
CA GLY A 183 6.57 -12.39 -1.65
C GLY A 183 5.31 -11.59 -1.29
N GLU A 184 4.13 -12.21 -1.33
CA GLU A 184 2.87 -11.51 -1.03
C GLU A 184 2.30 -11.86 0.35
N ASN A 185 1.43 -10.99 0.83
CA ASN A 185 0.68 -11.09 2.08
C ASN A 185 -0.74 -10.55 1.88
N ALA A 186 -1.66 -10.86 2.79
CA ALA A 186 -3.05 -10.42 2.70
C ALA A 186 -3.76 -10.35 4.07
N ILE A 187 -4.75 -9.47 4.15
CA ILE A 187 -5.68 -9.33 5.29
C ILE A 187 -7.11 -9.61 4.80
N TYR A 188 -7.58 -10.85 4.92
CA TYR A 188 -8.89 -11.27 4.42
C TYR A 188 -9.98 -11.13 5.50
N PRO A 189 -11.06 -10.38 5.26
CA PRO A 189 -12.13 -10.23 6.24
C PRO A 189 -13.05 -11.46 6.27
N PHE A 190 -13.63 -11.73 7.44
CA PHE A 190 -14.76 -12.63 7.62
C PHE A 190 -15.82 -12.06 8.57
N ASN A 191 -17.07 -12.45 8.31
CA ASN A 191 -18.27 -12.00 9.01
C ASN A 191 -18.30 -10.47 9.22
N LEU A 192 -17.84 -9.73 8.21
CA LEU A 192 -17.77 -8.28 8.25
C LEU A 192 -19.12 -7.68 7.89
N ASP A 193 -19.59 -6.70 8.66
CA ASP A 193 -20.81 -5.98 8.32
C ASP A 193 -20.55 -4.90 7.27
N LEU A 194 -21.17 -5.04 6.10
CA LEU A 194 -21.14 -4.05 5.02
C LEU A 194 -22.48 -3.34 4.93
N ASN A 195 -22.73 -2.43 5.88
CA ASN A 195 -23.99 -1.70 6.03
C ASN A 195 -25.20 -2.64 6.23
N SER A 196 -25.22 -3.38 7.34
CA SER A 196 -26.27 -4.36 7.70
C SER A 196 -26.37 -5.59 6.79
N VAL A 197 -25.30 -5.90 6.07
CA VAL A 197 -25.17 -7.08 5.23
C VAL A 197 -23.91 -7.82 5.62
N ASN A 198 -24.07 -9.05 6.09
CA ASN A 198 -22.96 -9.91 6.48
C ASN A 198 -22.21 -10.42 5.24
N LEU A 199 -20.98 -9.92 5.05
CA LEU A 199 -19.96 -10.54 4.23
C LEU A 199 -19.31 -11.68 5.02
N LYS A 200 -19.71 -12.92 4.73
CA LYS A 200 -19.19 -14.12 5.40
C LYS A 200 -17.68 -14.21 5.27
N TYR A 201 -17.17 -14.02 4.06
CA TYR A 201 -15.75 -13.82 3.83
C TYR A 201 -15.48 -13.22 2.45
N ALA A 202 -14.29 -12.64 2.29
CA ALA A 202 -13.72 -12.31 0.99
C ALA A 202 -12.28 -12.79 0.89
N THR A 203 -11.88 -13.33 -0.27
CA THR A 203 -10.46 -13.54 -0.63
C THR A 203 -9.91 -12.34 -1.40
N ALA A 204 -10.36 -11.15 -0.99
CA ALA A 204 -9.85 -9.85 -1.40
C ALA A 204 -9.68 -9.03 -0.11
N GLN A 205 -8.60 -8.26 -0.03
CA GLN A 205 -8.32 -7.43 1.12
C GLN A 205 -9.16 -6.16 1.06
N LEU A 206 -9.78 -5.82 2.20
CA LEU A 206 -10.49 -4.56 2.37
C LEU A 206 -9.46 -3.41 2.40
N LEU A 207 -9.63 -2.45 1.50
CA LEU A 207 -8.69 -1.33 1.34
C LEU A 207 -9.15 -0.07 2.09
N THR A 208 -10.38 0.37 1.82
CA THR A 208 -10.89 1.66 2.30
C THR A 208 -12.41 1.75 2.11
N LYS A 209 -13.02 2.76 2.72
CA LYS A 209 -14.36 3.26 2.42
C LYS A 209 -14.27 4.65 1.79
N VAL A 210 -15.05 4.88 0.73
CA VAL A 210 -15.12 6.16 -0.02
C VAL A 210 -16.58 6.56 -0.27
N GLY A 211 -16.81 7.74 -0.83
CA GLY A 211 -18.13 8.33 -1.07
C GLY A 211 -18.56 9.29 0.02
N SER A 212 -19.85 9.63 0.01
CA SER A 212 -20.49 10.42 1.09
C SER A 212 -21.09 9.50 2.15
N VAL A 213 -21.54 10.08 3.27
CA VAL A 213 -22.27 9.36 4.33
C VAL A 213 -23.48 8.60 3.76
N GLU A 214 -24.21 9.19 2.81
CA GLU A 214 -25.41 8.62 2.20
C GLU A 214 -25.11 7.61 1.08
N LYS A 215 -23.98 7.75 0.39
CA LYS A 215 -23.60 6.95 -0.79
C LYS A 215 -22.19 6.39 -0.63
N SER A 216 -21.99 5.64 0.45
CA SER A 216 -20.70 5.02 0.73
C SER A 216 -20.45 3.81 -0.17
N ALA A 217 -19.19 3.62 -0.56
CA ALA A 217 -18.71 2.45 -1.26
C ALA A 217 -17.50 1.86 -0.54
N TYR A 218 -17.41 0.53 -0.54
CA TYR A 218 -16.24 -0.18 -0.04
C TYR A 218 -15.30 -0.49 -1.20
N VAL A 219 -14.00 -0.34 -0.98
CA VAL A 219 -12.98 -0.67 -1.97
C VAL A 219 -12.18 -1.85 -1.44
N PHE A 220 -12.01 -2.86 -2.28
CA PHE A 220 -11.21 -4.04 -2.02
C PHE A 220 -10.12 -4.16 -3.09
N PHE A 221 -9.05 -4.86 -2.77
CA PHE A 221 -8.09 -5.32 -3.76
C PHE A 221 -7.74 -6.80 -3.60
N SER A 222 -7.31 -7.44 -4.69
CA SER A 222 -6.80 -8.81 -4.66
C SER A 222 -5.35 -8.85 -5.11
N ASN A 223 -4.54 -9.74 -4.52
CA ASN A 223 -3.17 -9.93 -4.99
C ASN A 223 -3.14 -10.49 -6.41
N ASP A 224 -2.02 -10.29 -7.11
CA ASP A 224 -1.89 -10.69 -8.50
C ASP A 224 -1.96 -12.22 -8.66
N GLY A 225 -2.79 -12.67 -9.60
CA GLY A 225 -3.02 -14.09 -9.86
C GLY A 225 -4.07 -14.74 -8.95
N GLU A 226 -4.56 -14.03 -7.92
CA GLU A 226 -5.70 -14.50 -7.14
C GLU A 226 -7.01 -14.33 -7.92
N LYS A 227 -7.95 -15.25 -7.70
CA LYS A 227 -9.33 -15.12 -8.17
C LYS A 227 -10.19 -14.75 -6.97
N PRO A 228 -10.46 -13.46 -6.73
CA PRO A 228 -11.18 -13.05 -5.54
C PRO A 228 -12.61 -13.61 -5.54
N VAL A 229 -13.08 -14.02 -4.37
CA VAL A 229 -14.47 -14.39 -4.14
C VAL A 229 -15.00 -13.60 -2.95
N PHE A 230 -16.26 -13.19 -3.03
CA PHE A 230 -17.03 -12.63 -1.93
C PHE A 230 -18.23 -13.53 -1.67
N VAL A 231 -18.42 -13.94 -0.42
CA VAL A 231 -19.57 -14.75 -0.01
C VAL A 231 -20.40 -13.99 1.01
N PHE A 232 -21.69 -13.84 0.73
CA PHE A 232 -22.62 -13.12 1.59
C PHE A 232 -23.70 -14.06 2.11
N ALA A 233 -24.08 -13.89 3.38
CA ALA A 233 -25.20 -14.63 3.95
C ALA A 233 -26.52 -14.16 3.31
N LYS A 234 -27.39 -15.08 2.90
CA LYS A 234 -28.73 -14.73 2.46
C LYS A 234 -29.54 -14.15 3.61
N SER A 235 -30.32 -13.13 3.29
CA SER A 235 -31.27 -12.53 4.22
C SER A 235 -32.41 -11.89 3.44
N ALA A 236 -33.59 -11.77 4.07
CA ALA A 236 -34.77 -11.20 3.41
C ALA A 236 -34.48 -9.78 2.89
N GLY A 237 -34.90 -9.48 1.66
CA GLY A 237 -34.69 -8.16 1.04
C GLY A 237 -33.25 -7.86 0.58
N LEU A 238 -32.33 -8.83 0.64
CA LEU A 238 -31.00 -8.72 0.06
C LEU A 238 -31.02 -9.06 -1.44
N LYS A 239 -30.44 -8.19 -2.27
CA LYS A 239 -30.12 -8.43 -3.67
C LYS A 239 -28.67 -8.02 -3.94
N ILE A 240 -27.97 -8.77 -4.78
CA ILE A 240 -26.64 -8.40 -5.26
C ILE A 240 -26.70 -8.30 -6.77
N ASN A 241 -26.25 -7.17 -7.33
CA ASN A 241 -26.29 -6.90 -8.76
C ASN A 241 -24.88 -6.63 -9.28
N ASN A 242 -24.57 -7.22 -10.44
CA ASN A 242 -23.34 -6.93 -11.17
C ASN A 242 -23.45 -5.53 -11.75
N ILE A 243 -22.46 -4.67 -11.50
CA ILE A 243 -22.36 -3.36 -12.14
C ILE A 243 -21.34 -3.42 -13.28
N SER A 244 -20.19 -4.04 -13.03
CA SER A 244 -19.17 -4.29 -14.05
C SER A 244 -18.32 -5.50 -13.69
N ALA A 245 -18.03 -6.35 -14.68
CA ALA A 245 -17.08 -7.45 -14.63
C ALA A 245 -17.20 -8.43 -13.44
N CYS A 246 -18.40 -8.66 -12.90
CA CYS A 246 -18.64 -9.67 -11.85
C CYS A 246 -19.53 -10.82 -12.34
N THR A 247 -19.19 -12.04 -11.96
CA THR A 247 -20.10 -13.20 -12.00
C THR A 247 -20.82 -13.30 -10.67
N ILE A 248 -22.16 -13.43 -10.68
CA ILE A 248 -22.97 -13.60 -9.48
C ILE A 248 -23.67 -14.95 -9.53
N SER A 249 -23.55 -15.72 -8.45
CA SER A 249 -24.30 -16.96 -8.25
C SER A 249 -24.88 -17.02 -6.84
N GLN A 250 -25.80 -17.95 -6.61
CA GLN A 250 -26.46 -18.12 -5.33
C GLN A 250 -26.66 -19.60 -5.01
N SER A 251 -26.53 -19.95 -3.73
CA SER A 251 -26.92 -21.23 -3.15
C SER A 251 -28.19 -21.06 -2.30
N VAL A 252 -28.60 -22.10 -1.57
CA VAL A 252 -29.75 -22.01 -0.64
C VAL A 252 -29.52 -20.93 0.43
N ASN A 253 -28.29 -20.81 0.94
CA ASN A 253 -27.98 -19.97 2.09
C ASN A 253 -27.10 -18.75 1.78
N GLU A 254 -26.53 -18.66 0.58
CA GLU A 254 -25.47 -17.69 0.29
C GLU A 254 -25.60 -17.07 -1.09
N TRP A 255 -25.05 -15.86 -1.22
CA TRP A 255 -24.69 -15.25 -2.50
C TRP A 255 -23.18 -15.34 -2.67
N ARG A 256 -22.74 -15.53 -3.91
CA ARG A 256 -21.34 -15.53 -4.30
C ARG A 256 -21.10 -14.53 -5.42
N VAL A 257 -20.09 -13.70 -5.25
CA VAL A 257 -19.61 -12.76 -6.27
C VAL A 257 -18.16 -13.07 -6.60
N SER A 258 -17.87 -13.21 -7.89
CA SER A 258 -16.52 -13.43 -8.41
C SER A 258 -16.18 -12.32 -9.42
N PRO A 259 -15.34 -11.34 -9.07
CA PRO A 259 -14.74 -10.42 -10.04
C PRO A 259 -13.94 -11.17 -11.12
N ASN A 260 -14.10 -10.79 -12.38
CA ASN A 260 -13.52 -11.47 -13.53
C ASN A 260 -12.42 -10.65 -14.23
N GLU A 261 -12.29 -9.37 -13.93
CA GLU A 261 -11.30 -8.46 -14.53
C GLU A 261 -10.49 -7.72 -13.46
N ALA A 262 -9.42 -7.04 -13.87
CA ALA A 262 -8.55 -6.25 -12.99
C ALA A 262 -9.28 -5.12 -12.26
N THR A 263 -10.45 -4.69 -12.75
CA THR A 263 -11.33 -3.75 -12.07
C THR A 263 -12.77 -4.21 -12.27
N ALA A 264 -13.50 -4.39 -11.19
CA ALA A 264 -14.88 -4.82 -11.19
C ALA A 264 -15.70 -4.04 -10.15
N GLU A 265 -17.00 -3.95 -10.36
CA GLU A 265 -17.91 -3.33 -9.40
C GLU A 265 -19.20 -4.16 -9.28
N PHE A 266 -19.68 -4.31 -8.06
CA PHE A 266 -21.02 -4.84 -7.80
C PHE A 266 -21.73 -3.96 -6.77
N SER A 267 -23.04 -4.13 -6.66
CA SER A 267 -23.83 -3.44 -5.66
C SER A 267 -24.62 -4.42 -4.79
N ILE A 268 -24.67 -4.09 -3.51
CA ILE A 268 -25.46 -4.77 -2.49
C ILE A 268 -26.67 -3.89 -2.23
N VAL A 269 -27.88 -4.43 -2.38
CA VAL A 269 -29.13 -3.74 -2.08
C VAL A 269 -29.84 -4.47 -0.96
N LYS A 270 -30.10 -3.78 0.16
CA LYS A 270 -30.80 -4.32 1.32
C LYS A 270 -31.93 -3.36 1.71
N ASN A 271 -33.17 -3.83 1.61
CA ASN A 271 -34.36 -3.03 1.94
C ASN A 271 -34.38 -1.63 1.29
N GLY A 272 -33.94 -1.55 0.02
CA GLY A 272 -33.86 -0.30 -0.75
C GLY A 272 -32.56 0.51 -0.57
N SER A 273 -31.78 0.26 0.48
CA SER A 273 -30.46 0.89 0.67
C SER A 273 -29.42 0.21 -0.21
N LYS A 274 -28.61 1.00 -0.94
CA LYS A 274 -27.58 0.51 -1.88
C LYS A 274 -26.18 0.82 -1.35
N THR A 275 -25.34 -0.22 -1.31
CA THR A 275 -23.90 -0.14 -1.03
C THR A 275 -23.14 -0.61 -2.26
N SER A 276 -22.23 0.20 -2.81
CA SER A 276 -21.33 -0.26 -3.89
C SER A 276 -20.07 -0.90 -3.32
N VAL A 277 -19.52 -1.87 -4.07
CA VAL A 277 -18.23 -2.50 -3.79
C VAL A 277 -17.39 -2.46 -5.06
N LEU A 278 -16.29 -1.72 -5.01
CA LEU A 278 -15.26 -1.70 -6.04
C LEU A 278 -14.19 -2.73 -5.69
N VAL A 279 -13.76 -3.53 -6.67
CA VAL A 279 -12.64 -4.46 -6.53
C VAL A 279 -11.60 -4.15 -7.61
N VAL A 280 -10.35 -3.99 -7.21
CA VAL A 280 -9.21 -3.76 -8.11
C VAL A 280 -8.11 -4.81 -7.91
N ASN A 281 -7.25 -5.04 -8.91
CA ASN A 281 -6.04 -5.85 -8.71
C ASN A 281 -4.97 -5.07 -7.92
N LYS A 282 -3.95 -5.78 -7.43
CA LYS A 282 -2.84 -5.21 -6.66
C LYS A 282 -2.13 -4.11 -7.43
N GLU A 283 -1.84 -4.31 -8.71
CA GLU A 283 -1.18 -3.30 -9.55
C GLU A 283 -1.92 -1.95 -9.53
N THR A 284 -3.25 -1.98 -9.67
CA THR A 284 -4.08 -0.77 -9.58
C THR A 284 -4.11 -0.22 -8.16
N ALA A 285 -4.23 -1.09 -7.14
CA ALA A 285 -4.23 -0.67 -5.73
C ALA A 285 -2.94 0.06 -5.35
N LEU A 286 -1.76 -0.38 -5.79
CA LEU A 286 -0.46 0.27 -5.53
C LEU A 286 -0.40 1.72 -6.07
N LYS A 287 -1.25 2.06 -7.04
CA LYS A 287 -1.36 3.41 -7.63
C LYS A 287 -2.37 4.30 -6.88
N SER A 288 -2.94 3.83 -5.76
CA SER A 288 -4.04 4.52 -5.07
C SER A 288 -3.64 5.72 -4.21
N TYR A 289 -4.51 6.73 -4.14
CA TYR A 289 -4.41 7.88 -3.25
C TYR A 289 -5.81 8.21 -2.72
N LEU A 290 -5.94 8.46 -1.42
CA LEU A 290 -7.19 8.91 -0.82
C LEU A 290 -7.23 10.42 -0.78
N ILE A 291 -8.24 11.00 -1.43
CA ILE A 291 -8.44 12.43 -1.58
C ILE A 291 -9.73 12.83 -0.88
N ASN A 292 -9.70 13.90 -0.09
CA ASN A 292 -10.88 14.42 0.60
C ASN A 292 -11.17 15.85 0.15
N THR A 293 -12.22 16.06 -0.63
CA THR A 293 -12.60 17.41 -1.10
C THR A 293 -14.07 17.63 -0.77
N ASN A 294 -14.43 18.80 -0.21
CA ASN A 294 -15.82 19.14 0.14
C ASN A 294 -16.56 18.05 0.94
N ASN A 295 -15.92 17.45 1.95
CA ASN A 295 -16.44 16.33 2.76
C ASN A 295 -16.78 15.05 1.97
N GLN A 296 -16.29 14.92 0.73
CA GLN A 296 -16.38 13.71 -0.05
C GLN A 296 -15.00 13.05 -0.14
N LYS A 297 -14.93 11.82 0.37
CA LYS A 297 -13.75 10.99 0.27
C LYS A 297 -13.78 10.22 -1.05
N ALA A 298 -12.71 10.29 -1.82
CA ALA A 298 -12.55 9.58 -3.08
C ALA A 298 -11.22 8.82 -3.10
N ILE A 299 -11.15 7.78 -3.92
CA ILE A 299 -9.91 7.08 -4.24
C ILE A 299 -9.52 7.39 -5.68
N TYR A 300 -8.28 7.81 -5.85
CA TYR A 300 -7.66 8.10 -7.13
C TYR A 300 -6.63 7.01 -7.40
N PHE A 301 -6.51 6.54 -8.65
CA PHE A 301 -5.43 5.65 -9.08
C PHE A 301 -4.60 6.36 -10.14
N SER A 302 -3.32 6.66 -9.86
CA SER A 302 -2.48 7.44 -10.76
C SER A 302 -1.05 6.91 -10.83
N GLU A 303 -0.46 7.00 -12.02
CA GLU A 303 0.97 6.80 -12.27
C GLU A 303 1.83 7.95 -11.69
N ALA A 304 1.25 9.14 -11.57
CA ALA A 304 1.89 10.28 -10.93
C ALA A 304 1.61 10.28 -9.42
N LEU A 305 2.48 10.94 -8.66
CA LEU A 305 2.20 11.24 -7.26
C LEU A 305 1.08 12.27 -7.17
N ILE A 306 0.18 12.11 -6.22
CA ILE A 306 -0.85 13.10 -5.90
C ILE A 306 -0.56 13.66 -4.51
N LEU A 307 -0.29 14.96 -4.45
CA LEU A 307 -0.22 15.72 -3.21
C LEU A 307 -1.51 16.51 -3.06
N GLN A 308 -2.11 16.45 -1.88
CA GLN A 308 -3.28 17.24 -1.53
C GLN A 308 -2.88 18.31 -0.50
N ASP A 309 -3.10 19.58 -0.83
CA ASP A 309 -3.08 20.69 0.12
C ASP A 309 -4.47 21.31 0.15
N LYS A 310 -5.22 21.04 1.22
CA LYS A 310 -6.65 21.41 1.34
C LYS A 310 -7.44 20.92 0.11
N ASP A 311 -7.95 21.84 -0.70
CA ASP A 311 -8.74 21.53 -1.90
C ASP A 311 -7.90 21.53 -3.19
N GLU A 312 -6.61 21.86 -3.12
CA GLU A 312 -5.68 21.82 -4.26
C GLU A 312 -5.04 20.44 -4.39
N LEU A 313 -5.01 19.92 -5.62
CA LEU A 313 -4.32 18.68 -5.97
C LEU A 313 -3.14 18.99 -6.90
N LYS A 314 -1.94 18.60 -6.47
CA LYS A 314 -0.73 18.67 -7.29
C LYS A 314 -0.33 17.27 -7.75
N PHE A 315 -0.21 17.10 -9.06
CA PHE A 315 0.28 15.88 -9.65
C PHE A 315 1.77 16.03 -9.97
N LEU A 316 2.61 15.18 -9.40
CA LEU A 316 4.04 15.14 -9.69
C LEU A 316 4.37 13.91 -10.54
N SER A 317 4.80 14.15 -11.77
CA SER A 317 5.19 13.10 -12.71
C SER A 317 6.68 13.20 -13.01
N LEU A 318 7.40 12.10 -12.81
CA LEU A 318 8.84 12.03 -13.08
C LEU A 318 9.08 11.48 -14.49
N ALA A 319 9.70 12.29 -15.36
CA ALA A 319 10.09 11.94 -16.73
C ALA A 319 8.97 11.39 -17.63
N LYS A 320 7.70 11.56 -17.24
CA LYS A 320 6.52 11.13 -17.99
C LYS A 320 5.59 12.33 -18.20
N PRO A 321 5.74 13.08 -19.31
CA PRO A 321 4.88 14.24 -19.59
C PRO A 321 3.42 13.85 -19.84
N ASN A 322 3.17 12.59 -20.23
CA ASN A 322 1.84 12.04 -20.44
C ASN A 322 1.56 10.97 -19.39
N PHE A 323 0.46 11.12 -18.64
CA PHE A 323 0.06 10.13 -17.64
C PHE A 323 -1.46 10.12 -17.44
N GLY A 324 -1.96 8.97 -16.99
CA GLY A 324 -3.36 8.76 -16.67
C GLY A 324 -3.61 8.79 -15.16
N PHE A 325 -4.84 9.16 -14.80
CA PHE A 325 -5.40 8.84 -13.50
C PHE A 325 -6.87 8.47 -13.62
N SER A 326 -7.37 7.75 -12.62
CA SER A 326 -8.77 7.37 -12.54
C SER A 326 -9.33 7.64 -11.16
N VAL A 327 -10.64 7.88 -11.06
CA VAL A 327 -11.30 8.30 -9.82
C VAL A 327 -12.52 7.43 -9.53
N TYR A 328 -12.69 7.10 -8.25
CA TYR A 328 -13.88 6.44 -7.74
C TYR A 328 -14.34 7.05 -6.40
N PRO A 329 -15.65 7.25 -6.16
CA PRO A 329 -16.76 7.04 -7.09
C PRO A 329 -16.73 7.99 -8.30
N LYS A 330 -17.39 7.63 -9.42
CA LYS A 330 -17.47 8.51 -10.61
C LYS A 330 -18.14 9.86 -10.34
N SER A 331 -18.96 9.94 -9.31
CA SER A 331 -19.62 11.18 -8.90
C SER A 331 -18.71 12.13 -8.12
N SER A 332 -17.43 11.77 -7.92
CA SER A 332 -16.48 12.63 -7.23
C SER A 332 -16.21 13.89 -8.05
N ILE A 333 -16.33 15.04 -7.39
CA ILE A 333 -16.07 16.33 -8.01
C ILE A 333 -14.56 16.41 -8.27
N LEU A 334 -14.19 16.63 -9.52
CA LEU A 334 -12.81 16.98 -9.85
C LEU A 334 -12.57 18.45 -9.47
N PRO A 335 -11.43 18.78 -8.88
CA PRO A 335 -11.04 20.18 -8.73
C PRO A 335 -10.87 20.84 -10.11
N LEU A 336 -10.96 22.17 -10.13
CA LEU A 336 -10.61 22.95 -11.31
C LEU A 336 -9.15 22.66 -11.66
N ALA A 337 -8.90 22.31 -12.91
CA ALA A 337 -7.56 21.96 -13.39
C ALA A 337 -6.99 23.08 -14.24
N ASP A 338 -5.76 23.50 -13.94
CA ASP A 338 -4.99 24.45 -14.75
C ASP A 338 -4.47 23.83 -16.07
N VAL A 339 -4.70 22.52 -16.24
CA VAL A 339 -4.31 21.73 -17.41
C VAL A 339 -5.54 21.07 -18.04
N LYS A 340 -5.49 20.88 -19.35
CA LYS A 340 -6.56 20.20 -20.08
C LYS A 340 -6.63 18.73 -19.69
N LEU A 341 -7.74 18.32 -19.08
CA LEU A 341 -8.04 16.92 -18.83
C LEU A 341 -8.75 16.31 -20.04
N THR A 342 -8.26 15.17 -20.54
CA THR A 342 -8.95 14.40 -21.58
C THR A 342 -9.59 13.17 -20.96
N GLN A 343 -10.89 12.98 -21.21
CA GLN A 343 -11.62 11.86 -20.63
C GLN A 343 -11.27 10.55 -21.34
N GLY A 344 -10.90 9.53 -20.56
CA GLY A 344 -10.60 8.18 -21.03
C GLY A 344 -11.84 7.29 -21.15
N ASN A 345 -11.62 5.97 -21.05
CA ASN A 345 -12.67 4.96 -21.20
C ASN A 345 -13.86 5.21 -20.26
N ARG A 346 -15.07 5.27 -20.82
CA ARG A 346 -16.34 5.52 -20.11
C ARG A 346 -17.01 4.26 -19.56
N THR A 347 -16.66 3.07 -20.07
CA THR A 347 -17.28 1.79 -19.68
C THR A 347 -16.70 1.18 -18.40
N SER A 348 -15.49 1.59 -18.01
CA SER A 348 -14.88 1.25 -16.73
C SER A 348 -15.75 1.72 -15.56
N PRO A 349 -15.81 1.02 -14.41
CA PRO A 349 -16.45 1.56 -13.19
C PRO A 349 -15.73 2.79 -12.63
N LEU A 350 -14.52 3.11 -13.12
CA LEU A 350 -13.75 4.29 -12.76
C LEU A 350 -14.01 5.44 -13.75
N ALA A 351 -13.90 6.69 -13.28
CA ALA A 351 -13.83 7.85 -14.15
C ALA A 351 -12.37 8.08 -14.57
N ASN A 352 -12.04 7.85 -15.83
CA ASN A 352 -10.66 7.88 -16.34
C ASN A 352 -10.32 9.23 -16.99
N TYR A 353 -9.12 9.72 -16.74
CA TYR A 353 -8.60 10.99 -17.27
C TYR A 353 -7.14 10.83 -17.68
N ASN A 354 -6.73 11.56 -18.72
CA ASN A 354 -5.32 11.69 -19.10
C ASN A 354 -4.89 13.15 -19.10
N ILE A 355 -3.65 13.37 -18.67
CA ILE A 355 -2.96 14.65 -18.63
C ILE A 355 -1.78 14.58 -19.60
N SER A 356 -1.56 15.68 -20.34
CA SER A 356 -0.40 15.89 -21.20
C SER A 356 0.24 17.22 -20.81
N LEU A 357 1.50 17.18 -20.40
CA LEU A 357 2.33 18.31 -20.04
C LEU A 357 3.40 18.53 -21.12
N PRO A 358 3.94 19.75 -21.28
CA PRO A 358 5.12 19.97 -22.11
C PRO A 358 6.28 19.08 -21.64
N GLU A 359 6.91 18.38 -22.57
CA GLU A 359 8.15 17.65 -22.28
C GLU A 359 9.31 18.64 -22.11
N ILE A 360 10.06 18.48 -21.02
CA ILE A 360 11.24 19.30 -20.72
C ILE A 360 12.41 18.36 -20.50
N ILE A 361 13.44 18.49 -21.33
CA ILE A 361 14.69 17.74 -21.25
C ILE A 361 15.78 18.73 -20.82
N PRO A 362 16.21 18.72 -19.55
CA PRO A 362 17.31 19.57 -19.11
C PRO A 362 18.61 19.24 -19.86
N GLU A 363 19.35 20.27 -20.27
CA GLU A 363 20.66 20.09 -20.87
C GLU A 363 21.67 19.69 -19.79
N LEU A 364 22.36 18.56 -19.98
CA LEU A 364 23.48 18.13 -19.13
C LEU A 364 24.78 18.72 -19.67
N VAL A 365 25.29 19.77 -19.02
CA VAL A 365 26.60 20.33 -19.31
C VAL A 365 27.59 19.81 -18.28
N GLN A 366 28.52 18.96 -18.71
CA GLN A 366 29.51 18.33 -17.85
C GLN A 366 30.94 18.50 -18.39
N ASN A 367 31.91 18.50 -17.49
CA ASN A 367 33.33 18.54 -17.80
C ASN A 367 34.11 17.55 -16.93
N LEU A 368 34.88 16.66 -17.56
CA LEU A 368 35.78 15.74 -16.87
C LEU A 368 37.02 16.52 -16.43
N THR A 369 37.26 16.60 -15.13
CA THR A 369 38.39 17.37 -14.55
C THR A 369 39.47 16.47 -13.94
N GLY A 370 39.23 15.15 -13.94
CA GLY A 370 40.15 14.10 -13.52
C GLY A 370 39.57 12.72 -13.86
N GLU A 371 40.31 11.65 -13.57
CA GLU A 371 39.86 10.27 -13.79
C GLU A 371 38.64 9.89 -12.94
N ASP A 372 38.50 10.52 -11.77
CA ASP A 372 37.48 10.27 -10.75
C ASP A 372 36.58 11.50 -10.49
N LYS A 373 36.68 12.55 -11.34
CA LYS A 373 36.03 13.85 -11.10
C LYS A 373 35.29 14.36 -12.33
N VAL A 374 33.99 14.54 -12.15
CA VAL A 374 33.12 15.22 -13.10
C VAL A 374 32.57 16.50 -12.48
N GLN A 375 32.70 17.61 -13.20
CA GLN A 375 32.01 18.86 -12.87
C GLN A 375 30.73 18.91 -13.69
N VAL A 376 29.60 19.22 -13.05
CA VAL A 376 28.31 19.40 -13.71
C VAL A 376 27.82 20.82 -13.48
N LYS A 377 27.38 21.50 -14.54
CA LYS A 377 26.71 22.80 -14.42
C LYS A 377 25.25 22.57 -14.01
N LEU A 378 24.82 23.17 -12.92
CA LEU A 378 23.43 23.10 -12.49
C LEU A 378 22.51 23.79 -13.50
N PRO A 379 21.39 23.17 -13.90
CA PRO A 379 20.44 23.78 -14.83
C PRO A 379 19.62 24.86 -14.12
N VAL A 380 19.09 25.81 -14.89
CA VAL A 380 18.02 26.70 -14.40
C VAL A 380 16.70 25.93 -14.50
N LEU A 381 15.97 25.81 -13.39
CA LEU A 381 14.68 25.14 -13.38
C LEU A 381 13.66 25.91 -14.24
N ALA A 382 13.16 25.25 -15.29
CA ALA A 382 12.09 25.78 -16.11
C ALA A 382 10.79 25.87 -15.29
N LYS A 383 9.94 26.86 -15.61
CA LYS A 383 8.62 27.01 -14.98
C LYS A 383 7.82 25.71 -15.12
N GLY A 384 7.33 25.19 -14.00
CA GLY A 384 6.53 23.95 -13.95
C GLY A 384 7.33 22.69 -13.58
N LEU A 385 8.66 22.77 -13.51
CA LEU A 385 9.48 21.74 -12.87
C LEU A 385 9.68 22.06 -11.39
N ASN A 386 9.55 21.03 -10.54
CA ASN A 386 9.92 21.12 -9.13
C ASN A 386 11.39 20.71 -8.92
N ASP A 387 11.79 19.61 -9.57
CA ASP A 387 13.09 18.97 -9.36
C ASP A 387 13.71 18.50 -10.67
N VAL A 388 15.05 18.41 -10.71
CA VAL A 388 15.82 17.75 -11.77
C VAL A 388 16.74 16.74 -11.10
N PHE A 389 16.62 15.47 -11.49
CA PHE A 389 17.43 14.39 -10.93
C PHE A 389 18.60 14.08 -11.87
N LEU A 390 19.82 14.25 -11.36
CA LEU A 390 21.04 13.75 -12.01
C LEU A 390 21.26 12.29 -11.59
N LYS A 391 21.20 11.37 -12.55
CA LYS A 391 21.54 9.96 -12.32
C LYS A 391 23.00 9.73 -12.70
N ILE A 392 23.80 9.27 -11.74
CA ILE A 392 25.22 8.95 -11.94
C ILE A 392 25.39 7.44 -11.81
N ASP A 393 25.66 6.77 -12.92
CA ASP A 393 26.07 5.37 -12.92
C ASP A 393 27.61 5.34 -12.84
N TYR A 394 28.17 4.87 -11.73
CA TYR A 394 29.62 4.84 -11.50
C TYR A 394 30.11 3.49 -10.96
N LEU A 395 31.40 3.22 -11.13
CA LEU A 395 32.11 2.11 -10.50
C LEU A 395 33.11 2.68 -9.51
N GLY A 396 32.85 2.48 -8.22
CA GLY A 396 33.69 2.98 -7.14
C GLY A 396 33.13 2.53 -5.79
N ASP A 397 33.88 2.79 -4.72
CA ASP A 397 33.45 2.48 -3.35
C ASP A 397 32.75 3.67 -2.68
N VAL A 398 33.08 4.90 -3.05
CA VAL A 398 32.52 6.15 -2.52
C VAL A 398 32.21 7.13 -3.66
N GLY A 399 31.10 7.87 -3.56
CA GLY A 399 30.79 9.01 -4.42
C GLY A 399 30.51 10.24 -3.55
N LEU A 400 31.07 11.39 -3.90
CA LEU A 400 30.91 12.63 -3.13
C LEU A 400 30.48 13.77 -4.06
N ALA A 401 29.47 14.53 -3.68
CA ALA A 401 29.01 15.70 -4.41
C ALA A 401 29.34 16.98 -3.64
N TYR A 402 29.95 17.95 -4.33
CA TYR A 402 30.30 19.25 -3.76
C TYR A 402 29.63 20.39 -4.51
N LEU A 403 29.12 21.37 -3.76
CA LEU A 403 28.64 22.66 -4.28
C LEU A 403 29.40 23.77 -3.55
N ASP A 404 30.09 24.64 -4.29
CA ASP A 404 30.91 25.73 -3.74
C ASP A 404 31.87 25.24 -2.63
N ASN A 405 32.58 24.13 -2.90
CA ASN A 405 33.49 23.44 -1.97
C ASN A 405 32.84 22.88 -0.68
N ASN A 406 31.51 22.83 -0.60
CA ASN A 406 30.79 22.18 0.49
C ASN A 406 30.27 20.82 0.05
N LEU A 407 30.48 19.78 0.87
CA LEU A 407 29.86 18.48 0.68
C LEU A 407 28.33 18.62 0.83
N VAL A 408 27.59 18.18 -0.18
CA VAL A 408 26.12 18.27 -0.24
C VAL A 408 25.43 16.92 -0.43
N ALA A 409 26.16 15.89 -0.82
CA ALA A 409 25.70 14.50 -0.84
C ALA A 409 26.91 13.55 -0.82
N ASP A 410 26.74 12.35 -0.26
CA ASP A 410 27.76 11.29 -0.16
C ASP A 410 27.17 9.88 -0.04
#